data_AF-A0A5E4NJN8-F1
#
_entry.id   AF-A0A5E4NJN8-F1
#
_cell.length_a   1.000
_cell.length_b   1.000
_cell.length_c   1.000
_cell.angle_alpha   90.00
_cell.angle_beta   90.00
_cell.angle_gamma   90.00
#
_symmetry.space_group_name_H-M   'P 1'
#
loop_
_entity.id
_entity.type
_entity.pdbx_description
1 polymer ?
#
loop_
_entity_poly.entity_id
_entity_poly.type
_entity_poly.pdbx_seq_one_letter_code
_entity_poly.pdbx_strand_id
1 'polypeptide(L)'
;MALVYSAAEYCAPAWTRSTRSKKIDMQLNHTMRIISGTVKSTQIQWLPALANIAPADLRRKAATHSLLNKIKKNPNLPVYEDIYQHPVKRLKSRNPMWIDIETEVNTENQWKSRWKDAEVKNAELVVDPTQKLPGFDFP
;
A
#
# COMPACT_ATOMS: atom_id res chain seq x y z
N MET A 1 1.17 -8.53 -13.79
CA MET A 1 0.95 -7.44 -12.79
C MET A 1 1.52 -6.08 -13.19
N ALA A 2 2.60 -6.02 -13.98
CA ALA A 2 3.51 -4.88 -14.02
C ALA A 2 2.89 -3.50 -14.36
N LEU A 3 2.05 -3.37 -15.39
CA LEU A 3 1.65 -2.02 -15.86
C LEU A 3 0.72 -1.28 -14.88
N VAL A 4 -0.39 -1.89 -14.46
CA VAL A 4 -1.38 -1.22 -13.59
C VAL A 4 -0.81 -0.93 -12.21
N TYR A 5 -0.07 -1.89 -11.65
CA TYR A 5 0.52 -1.74 -10.32
C TYR A 5 1.74 -0.81 -10.34
N SER A 6 2.53 -0.76 -11.42
CA SER A 6 3.61 0.21 -11.57
C SER A 6 3.10 1.65 -11.58
N ALA A 7 2.05 1.94 -12.37
CA ALA A 7 1.40 3.25 -12.37
C ALA A 7 0.84 3.61 -10.98
N ALA A 8 0.26 2.63 -10.28
CA ALA A 8 -0.25 2.84 -8.94
C ALA A 8 0.85 3.11 -7.90
N GLU A 9 2.00 2.47 -8.02
CA GLU A 9 3.17 2.71 -7.16
C GLU A 9 3.82 4.06 -7.44
N TYR A 10 3.90 4.47 -8.70
CA TYR A 10 4.38 5.80 -9.05
C TYR A 10 3.51 6.90 -8.42
N CYS A 11 2.18 6.74 -8.50
CA CYS A 11 1.23 7.68 -7.91
C CYS A 11 1.00 7.49 -6.40
N ALA A 12 1.67 6.51 -5.76
CA ALA A 12 1.40 6.14 -4.38
C ALA A 12 1.47 7.32 -3.40
N PRO A 13 2.52 8.17 -3.40
CA PRO A 13 2.62 9.29 -2.44
C PRO A 13 1.45 10.28 -2.53
N ALA A 14 0.97 10.55 -3.75
CA ALA A 14 -0.19 11.43 -3.97
C ALA A 14 -1.49 10.80 -3.46
N TRP A 15 -1.61 9.47 -3.54
CA TRP A 15 -2.83 8.74 -3.17
C TRP A 15 -2.87 8.32 -1.70
N THR A 16 -1.74 8.12 -1.02
CA THR A 16 -1.71 7.68 0.40
C THR A 16 -2.61 8.51 1.30
N ARG A 17 -2.72 9.81 1.02
CA ARG A 17 -3.47 10.78 1.84
C ARG A 17 -4.76 11.29 1.20
N SER A 18 -5.13 10.75 0.03
CA SER A 18 -6.33 11.13 -0.70
C SER A 18 -7.58 10.44 -0.15
N THR A 19 -8.67 11.19 0.00
CA THR A 19 -9.97 10.64 0.43
C THR A 19 -10.60 9.73 -0.63
N ARG A 20 -10.18 9.84 -1.90
CA ARG A 20 -10.72 9.09 -3.03
C ARG A 20 -9.97 7.80 -3.35
N SER A 21 -8.92 7.49 -2.58
CA SER A 21 -8.07 6.31 -2.76
C SER A 21 -8.83 4.97 -2.75
N LYS A 22 -9.95 4.89 -2.01
CA LYS A 22 -10.82 3.70 -2.01
C LYS A 22 -11.37 3.34 -3.40
N LYS A 23 -11.65 4.32 -4.26
CA LYS A 23 -12.13 4.08 -5.63
C LYS A 23 -11.03 3.47 -6.50
N ILE A 24 -9.79 3.88 -6.28
CA ILE A 24 -8.61 3.35 -6.97
C ILE A 24 -8.38 1.91 -6.51
N ASP A 25 -8.45 1.66 -5.20
CA ASP A 25 -8.26 0.33 -4.63
C ASP A 25 -9.30 -0.67 -5.17
N MET A 26 -10.53 -0.22 -5.44
CA MET A 26 -11.55 -1.05 -6.10
C MET A 26 -11.12 -1.51 -7.50
N GLN A 27 -10.52 -0.62 -8.30
CA GLN A 27 -10.01 -0.95 -9.65
C GLN A 27 -8.76 -1.84 -9.58
N LEU A 28 -7.89 -1.60 -8.61
CA LEU A 28 -6.73 -2.45 -8.34
C LEU A 28 -7.14 -3.87 -7.93
N ASN A 29 -8.14 -4.00 -7.07
CA ASN A 29 -8.70 -5.29 -6.66
C ASN A 29 -9.36 -6.00 -7.86
N HIS A 30 -10.09 -5.28 -8.72
CA HIS A 30 -10.67 -5.86 -9.92
C HIS A 30 -9.58 -6.39 -10.88
N THR A 31 -8.55 -5.59 -11.13
CA THR A 31 -7.37 -6.00 -11.91
C THR A 31 -6.69 -7.21 -11.30
N MET A 32 -6.52 -7.24 -9.97
CA MET A 32 -5.90 -8.36 -9.27
C MET A 32 -6.70 -9.65 -9.45
N ARG A 33 -8.05 -9.56 -9.45
CA ARG A 33 -8.91 -10.71 -9.73
C ARG A 33 -8.72 -11.27 -11.12
N ILE A 34 -8.68 -10.40 -12.13
CA ILE A 34 -8.45 -10.80 -13.52
C ILE A 34 -7.10 -11.54 -13.64
N ILE A 35 -6.04 -10.98 -13.06
CA ILE A 35 -4.68 -11.54 -13.16
C ILE A 35 -4.55 -12.85 -12.39
N SER A 36 -5.16 -12.95 -11.21
CA SER A 36 -5.11 -14.16 -10.37
C SER A 36 -6.14 -15.22 -10.76
N GLY A 37 -7.02 -14.95 -11.74
CA GLY A 37 -8.11 -15.84 -12.11
C GLY A 37 -9.16 -16.02 -11.00
N THR A 38 -9.23 -15.13 -10.02
CA THR A 38 -10.15 -15.26 -8.88
C THR A 38 -11.54 -14.73 -9.20
N VAL A 39 -12.56 -15.44 -8.69
CA VAL A 39 -13.96 -15.05 -8.86
C VAL A 39 -14.34 -13.85 -8.00
N LYS A 40 -15.43 -13.16 -8.32
CA LYS A 40 -15.91 -11.98 -7.57
C LYS A 40 -16.23 -12.29 -6.10
N SER A 41 -16.62 -13.52 -5.79
CA SER A 41 -16.95 -13.97 -4.42
C SER A 41 -15.74 -14.15 -3.52
N THR A 42 -14.52 -14.27 -4.06
CA THR A 42 -13.29 -14.31 -3.26
C THR A 42 -13.18 -13.04 -2.42
N GLN A 43 -12.94 -13.17 -1.11
CA GLN A 43 -12.87 -11.99 -0.23
C GLN A 43 -11.67 -11.10 -0.59
N ILE A 44 -11.77 -9.79 -0.38
CA ILE A 44 -10.74 -8.83 -0.81
C ILE A 44 -9.40 -9.08 -0.12
N GLN A 45 -9.43 -9.55 1.13
CA GLN A 45 -8.24 -9.87 1.93
C GLN A 45 -7.39 -10.96 1.29
N TRP A 46 -8.01 -11.91 0.57
CA TRP A 46 -7.30 -12.99 -0.13
C TRP A 46 -6.51 -12.50 -1.34
N LEU A 47 -6.94 -11.43 -2.01
CA LEU A 47 -6.33 -11.04 -3.27
C LEU A 47 -4.84 -10.72 -3.10
N PRO A 48 -4.42 -9.85 -2.15
CA PRO A 48 -3.01 -9.54 -1.92
C PRO A 48 -2.17 -10.79 -1.58
N ALA A 49 -2.72 -11.70 -0.77
CA ALA A 49 -2.04 -12.94 -0.38
C ALA A 49 -1.83 -13.87 -1.59
N LEU A 50 -2.87 -14.08 -2.40
CA LEU A 50 -2.79 -14.88 -3.63
C LEU A 50 -1.88 -14.26 -4.69
N ALA A 51 -1.72 -12.94 -4.67
CA ALA A 51 -0.83 -12.20 -5.56
C ALA A 51 0.59 -12.01 -4.99
N ASN A 52 0.85 -12.48 -3.76
CA ASN A 52 2.09 -12.26 -3.02
C ASN A 52 2.57 -10.79 -3.04
N ILE A 53 1.63 -9.86 -2.84
CA ILE A 53 1.92 -8.43 -2.70
C ILE A 53 1.11 -7.86 -1.55
N ALA A 54 1.66 -6.88 -0.82
CA ALA A 54 0.94 -6.29 0.29
C ALA A 54 -0.34 -5.53 -0.15
N PRO A 55 -1.33 -5.35 0.74
CA PRO A 55 -2.50 -4.52 0.50
C PRO A 55 -2.15 -3.11 -0.01
N ALA A 56 -2.98 -2.57 -0.90
CA ALA A 56 -2.70 -1.32 -1.61
C ALA A 56 -2.40 -0.12 -0.69
N ASP A 57 -3.10 0.01 0.44
CA ASP A 57 -2.85 1.05 1.44
C ASP A 57 -1.48 0.90 2.12
N LEU A 58 -1.07 -0.32 2.48
CA LEU A 58 0.23 -0.57 3.09
C LEU A 58 1.37 -0.30 2.10
N ARG A 59 1.24 -0.74 0.84
CA ARG A 59 2.22 -0.44 -0.21
C ARG A 59 2.36 1.06 -0.44
N ARG A 60 1.24 1.79 -0.49
CA ARG A 60 1.26 3.24 -0.65
C ARG A 60 1.98 3.95 0.49
N LYS A 61 1.74 3.53 1.74
CA LYS A 61 2.49 4.03 2.91
C LYS A 61 3.98 3.75 2.79
N ALA A 62 4.37 2.53 2.41
CA ALA A 62 5.78 2.14 2.25
C ALA A 62 6.48 2.95 1.15
N ALA A 63 5.84 3.13 -0.01
CA ALA A 63 6.37 3.96 -1.09
C ALA A 63 6.52 5.43 -0.67
N THR A 64 5.54 5.95 0.07
CA THR A 64 5.56 7.32 0.62
C THR A 64 6.72 7.51 1.59
N HIS A 65 6.89 6.58 2.53
CA HIS A 65 7.99 6.59 3.49
C HIS A 65 9.35 6.50 2.77
N SER A 66 9.47 5.67 1.74
CA SER A 66 10.68 5.57 0.93
C SER A 66 11.01 6.88 0.20
N LEU A 67 10.00 7.58 -0.32
CA LEU A 67 10.18 8.91 -0.91
C LEU A 67 10.65 9.94 0.14
N LEU A 68 10.00 9.98 1.29
CA LEU A 68 10.36 10.90 2.39
C LEU A 68 11.81 10.66 2.84
N ASN A 69 12.24 9.40 2.97
CA ASN A 69 13.63 9.07 3.29
C ASN A 69 14.62 9.55 2.22
N LYS A 70 14.26 9.51 0.94
CA LYS A 70 15.09 10.08 -0.14
C LYS A 70 15.21 11.59 -0.02
N ILE A 71 14.10 12.28 0.28
CA ILE A 71 14.09 13.73 0.50
C ILE A 71 14.94 14.08 1.73
N LYS A 72 14.76 13.37 2.85
CA LYS A 72 15.53 13.58 4.08
C LYS A 72 17.04 13.46 3.86
N LYS A 73 17.46 12.50 3.02
CA LYS A 73 18.87 12.26 2.67
C LYS A 73 19.46 13.31 1.73
N ASN A 74 18.63 14.12 1.07
CA ASN A 74 19.09 15.17 0.15
C ASN A 74 18.42 16.52 0.47
N PRO A 75 18.96 17.26 1.46
CA PRO A 75 18.43 18.55 1.87
C PRO A 75 18.46 19.65 0.79
N ASN A 76 19.26 19.47 -0.26
CA ASN A 76 19.36 20.44 -1.36
C ASN A 76 18.17 20.40 -2.32
N LEU A 77 17.26 19.42 -2.18
CA LEU A 77 16.05 19.38 -2.99
C LEU A 77 15.09 20.50 -2.56
N PRO A 78 14.48 21.26 -3.50
CA PRO A 78 13.51 22.31 -3.15
C PRO A 78 12.35 21.79 -2.28
N VAL A 79 11.94 20.55 -2.52
CA VAL A 79 10.87 19.89 -1.74
C VAL A 79 11.26 19.60 -0.29
N TYR A 80 12.53 19.70 0.09
CA TYR A 80 12.96 19.47 1.47
C TYR A 80 12.33 20.51 2.41
N GLU A 81 12.37 21.79 2.04
CA GLU A 81 11.81 22.88 2.84
C GLU A 81 10.29 22.73 2.99
N ASP A 82 9.58 22.37 1.91
CA ASP A 82 8.13 22.12 1.94
C ASP A 82 7.71 21.01 2.92
N ILE A 83 8.59 20.04 3.17
CA ILE A 83 8.31 18.83 3.94
C ILE A 83 8.85 18.91 5.37
N TYR A 84 10.04 19.46 5.58
CA TYR A 84 10.72 19.49 6.87
C TYR A 84 10.78 20.89 7.52
N GLN A 85 10.56 21.95 6.75
CA GLN A 85 10.41 23.33 7.23
C GLN A 85 9.00 23.86 6.92
N HIS A 86 8.01 22.97 7.04
CA HIS A 86 6.66 23.23 6.61
C HIS A 86 5.97 24.33 7.46
N PRO A 87 5.08 25.15 6.86
CA PRO A 87 4.26 26.09 7.62
C PRO A 87 3.22 25.35 8.47
N VAL A 88 2.58 26.07 9.38
CA VAL A 88 1.46 25.55 10.16
C VAL A 88 0.35 25.07 9.23
N LYS A 89 -0.23 23.91 9.54
CA LYS A 89 -1.33 23.32 8.78
C LYS A 89 -2.52 24.28 8.71
N ARG A 90 -2.71 24.92 7.56
CA ARG A 90 -3.77 25.93 7.35
C ARG A 90 -5.20 25.42 7.53
N LEU A 91 -5.51 24.23 7.00
CA LEU A 91 -6.87 23.68 6.98
C LEU A 91 -6.90 22.28 7.57
N LYS A 92 -7.85 22.01 8.48
CA LYS A 92 -8.03 20.69 9.11
C LYS A 92 -8.25 19.57 8.09
N SER A 93 -8.98 19.85 7.01
CA SER A 93 -9.30 18.90 5.93
C SER A 93 -8.11 18.52 5.06
N ARG A 94 -7.04 19.33 5.03
CA ARG A 94 -5.84 19.00 4.25
C ARG A 94 -5.08 17.88 4.96
N ASN A 95 -4.52 16.95 4.20
CA ASN A 95 -3.68 15.89 4.74
C ASN A 95 -2.32 15.92 4.03
N PRO A 96 -1.48 16.94 4.29
CA PRO A 96 -0.16 17.03 3.70
C PRO A 96 0.76 15.89 4.13
N MET A 97 1.81 15.66 3.34
CA MET A 97 2.71 14.52 3.51
C MET A 97 3.46 14.52 4.84
N TRP A 98 3.70 15.71 5.41
CA TRP A 98 4.51 15.89 6.61
C TRP A 98 3.85 15.56 7.95
N ILE A 99 2.54 15.31 7.98
CA ILE A 99 1.82 15.08 9.26
C ILE A 99 2.29 13.84 10.01
N ASP A 100 2.73 12.79 9.30
CA ASP A 100 3.12 11.50 9.90
C ASP A 100 4.49 11.04 9.36
N ILE A 101 5.43 11.97 9.20
CA ILE A 101 6.76 11.68 8.61
C ILE A 101 7.55 10.66 9.42
N GLU A 102 7.38 10.67 10.74
CA GLU A 102 8.20 9.86 11.67
C GLU A 102 7.59 8.49 11.96
N THR A 103 6.41 8.18 11.39
CA THR A 103 5.76 6.91 11.64
C THR A 103 6.47 5.80 10.89
N GLU A 104 7.11 4.91 11.65
CA GLU A 104 7.78 3.75 11.08
C GLU A 104 6.77 2.86 10.32
N VAL A 105 7.09 2.55 9.07
CA VAL A 105 6.25 1.69 8.23
C VAL A 105 6.87 0.30 8.17
N ASN A 106 6.37 -0.60 9.02
CA ASN A 106 6.61 -2.04 8.88
C ASN A 106 5.43 -2.70 8.15
N THR A 107 5.53 -2.77 6.82
CA THR A 107 4.49 -3.31 5.92
C THR A 107 4.13 -4.75 6.25
N GLU A 108 5.13 -5.60 6.53
CA GLU A 108 4.92 -7.03 6.78
C GLU A 108 4.19 -7.26 8.10
N ASN A 109 4.63 -6.63 9.19
CA ASN A 109 3.98 -6.77 10.49
C ASN A 109 2.55 -6.21 10.47
N GLN A 110 2.34 -5.06 9.81
CA GLN A 110 1.01 -4.49 9.64
C GLN A 110 0.10 -5.42 8.81
N TRP A 111 0.65 -6.07 7.78
CA TRP A 111 -0.11 -7.02 6.98
C TRP A 111 -0.45 -8.28 7.78
N LYS A 112 0.50 -8.85 8.52
CA LYS A 112 0.29 -10.01 9.41
C LYS A 112 -0.78 -9.74 10.46
N SER A 113 -0.73 -8.59 11.14
CA SER A 113 -1.77 -8.18 12.09
C SER A 113 -3.12 -8.09 11.41
N ARG A 114 -3.20 -7.37 10.28
CA ARG A 114 -4.45 -7.20 9.53
C ARG A 114 -5.02 -8.52 9.01
N TRP A 115 -4.18 -9.48 8.66
CA TRP A 115 -4.61 -10.81 8.24
C TRP A 115 -5.21 -11.59 9.39
N LYS A 116 -4.55 -11.57 10.56
CA LYS A 116 -5.03 -12.22 11.78
C LYS A 116 -6.35 -11.62 12.29
N ASP A 117 -6.48 -10.30 12.21
CA ASP A 117 -7.68 -9.57 12.67
C ASP A 117 -8.84 -9.65 11.67
N ALA A 118 -8.58 -10.08 10.43
CA ALA A 118 -9.62 -10.19 9.43
C ALA A 118 -10.37 -11.51 9.58
N GLU A 119 -11.70 -11.43 9.66
CA GLU A 119 -12.60 -12.59 9.61
C GLU A 119 -12.68 -13.15 8.17
N VAL A 120 -11.58 -13.76 7.73
CA VAL A 120 -11.43 -14.33 6.39
C VAL A 120 -11.81 -15.81 6.43
N LYS A 121 -12.62 -16.24 5.46
CA LYS A 121 -12.96 -17.66 5.30
C LYS A 121 -11.73 -18.42 4.84
N ASN A 122 -11.50 -19.58 5.45
CA ASN A 122 -10.40 -20.49 5.17
C ASN A 122 -9.01 -19.88 5.46
N ALA A 123 -8.91 -18.91 6.37
CA ALA A 123 -7.65 -18.22 6.69
C ALA A 123 -6.55 -19.19 7.13
N GLU A 124 -6.92 -20.34 7.71
CA GLU A 124 -6.02 -21.42 8.12
C GLU A 124 -5.20 -22.01 6.96
N LEU A 125 -5.63 -21.84 5.70
CA LEU A 125 -4.86 -22.26 4.53
C LEU A 125 -3.59 -21.42 4.32
N VAL A 126 -3.53 -20.20 4.90
CA VAL A 126 -2.39 -19.30 4.81
C VAL A 126 -2.04 -18.77 6.19
N VAL A 127 -1.01 -19.38 6.77
CA VAL A 127 -0.47 -19.01 8.09
C VAL A 127 0.25 -17.67 8.04
N ASP A 128 1.03 -17.43 6.98
CA ASP A 128 1.74 -16.16 6.75
C ASP A 128 1.36 -15.58 5.38
N PRO A 129 0.62 -14.44 5.34
CA PRO A 129 0.22 -13.83 4.08
C PRO A 129 1.39 -13.19 3.32
N THR A 130 2.56 -13.01 3.95
CA THR A 130 3.74 -12.41 3.31
C THR A 130 4.61 -13.44 2.58
N GLN A 131 4.31 -14.74 2.70
CA GLN A 131 5.05 -15.80 2.04
C GLN A 131 4.41 -16.15 0.69
N LYS A 132 5.27 -16.53 -0.27
CA LYS A 132 4.81 -17.06 -1.56
C LYS A 132 4.05 -18.36 -1.31
N LEU A 133 2.84 -18.42 -1.86
CA LEU A 133 2.04 -19.62 -1.81
C LEU A 133 2.54 -20.68 -2.82
N PRO A 134 2.25 -21.97 -2.58
CA PRO A 134 2.55 -23.01 -3.55
C PRO A 134 1.96 -22.67 -4.93
N GLY A 135 2.76 -22.90 -5.97
CA GLY A 135 2.38 -22.70 -7.37
C GLY A 135 2.81 -21.37 -8.00
N PHE A 136 3.47 -20.49 -7.25
CA PHE A 136 4.15 -19.32 -7.83
C PHE A 136 5.34 -19.68 -8.74
N ASP A 137 5.88 -20.88 -8.58
CA ASP A 137 7.03 -21.38 -9.35
C ASP A 137 6.61 -22.23 -10.57
N PHE A 138 5.31 -22.30 -10.88
CA PHE A 138 4.85 -23.00 -12.09
C PHE A 138 5.23 -22.20 -13.37
N PRO A 139 5.56 -22.90 -14.48
CA PRO A 139 5.99 -22.28 -15.73
C PRO A 139 4.96 -21.34 -16.37
#